data_AF-A0A949YNE8-F1
#
_entry.id   AF-A0A949YNE8-F1
#
_cell.length_a   1.000
_cell.length_b   1.000
_cell.length_c   1.000
_cell.angle_alpha   90.00
_cell.angle_beta   90.00
_cell.angle_gamma   90.00
#
_symmetry.space_group_name_H-M   'P 1'
#
loop_
_entity.id
_entity.type
_entity.pdbx_description
1 polymer ?
#
loop_
_entity_poly.entity_id
_entity_poly.type
_entity_poly.pdbx_seq_one_letter_code
_entity_poly.pdbx_strand_id
1 'polypeptide(L)'
;MELVVLGLIVVFIYAFIRVLASFNTWMTGTRYRAYRQLAHRLGGRYESRGMSDPPTVSFQYHGTAVRVGLAPTIPGQPTSPRTRVVARFRSGIPFRLELAPVSRPAPTQPPKGTRTVKTGDQEFDRAFLVQANDAEMARDFLNPLIRHAVGNLQRLVHAGGMLVSINPERLLVQIDRNLGQSTEALGQAVNESLAIHDGLQLGVSRRMRQGIAIVDDPGIAAEDLGPPVCKVCGEVIDGGPIVICSSCRTPHHGDCWEYVGACSIYGCGCKLGEPIVGSRA
;
A
#
# COMPACT_ATOMS: atom_id res chain seq x y z
N MET A 1 -3.56 -69.27 -2.19
CA MET A 1 -4.61 -68.33 -1.72
C MET A 1 -4.02 -67.05 -1.12
N GLU A 2 -2.96 -67.14 -0.31
CA GLU A 2 -2.36 -65.97 0.36
C GLU A 2 -1.91 -64.85 -0.58
N LEU A 3 -1.26 -65.17 -1.72
CA LEU A 3 -0.84 -64.18 -2.71
C LEU A 3 -2.02 -63.43 -3.36
N VAL A 4 -3.16 -64.10 -3.53
CA VAL A 4 -4.37 -63.49 -4.10
C VAL A 4 -5.00 -62.52 -3.10
N VAL A 5 -5.05 -62.91 -1.82
CA VAL A 5 -5.55 -62.05 -0.74
C VAL A 5 -4.66 -60.81 -0.60
N LEU A 6 -3.34 -60.97 -0.61
CA LEU A 6 -2.40 -59.86 -0.56
C LEU A 6 -2.58 -58.91 -1.76
N GLY A 7 -2.74 -59.45 -2.97
CA GLY A 7 -3.01 -58.66 -4.18
C GLY A 7 -4.30 -57.83 -4.07
N LEU A 8 -5.38 -58.42 -3.55
CA LEU A 8 -6.65 -57.71 -3.33
C LEU A 8 -6.52 -56.59 -2.30
N ILE A 9 -5.76 -56.80 -1.21
CA ILE A 9 -5.51 -55.77 -0.20
C ILE A 9 -4.75 -54.58 -0.82
N VAL A 10 -3.71 -54.84 -1.61
CA VAL A 10 -2.92 -53.77 -2.27
C VAL A 10 -3.79 -52.98 -3.25
N VAL A 11 -4.62 -53.65 -4.06
CA VAL A 11 -5.54 -52.99 -4.99
C VAL A 11 -6.58 -52.16 -4.24
N PHE A 12 -7.14 -52.68 -3.15
CA PHE A 12 -8.10 -51.95 -2.33
C PHE A 12 -7.49 -50.69 -1.69
N ILE A 13 -6.29 -50.80 -1.11
CA ILE A 13 -5.56 -49.66 -0.54
C ILE A 13 -5.28 -48.62 -1.62
N TYR A 14 -4.82 -49.04 -2.81
CA TYR A 14 -4.57 -48.13 -3.92
C TYR A 14 -5.85 -47.42 -4.39
N ALA A 15 -6.96 -48.15 -4.54
CA ALA A 15 -8.25 -47.59 -4.91
C ALA A 15 -8.76 -46.61 -3.85
N PHE A 16 -8.63 -46.95 -2.57
CA PHE A 16 -9.00 -46.09 -1.44
C PHE A 16 -8.19 -44.78 -1.42
N ILE A 17 -6.87 -44.85 -1.59
CA ILE A 17 -6.00 -43.68 -1.70
C ILE A 17 -6.40 -42.81 -2.90
N ARG A 18 -6.71 -43.42 -4.06
CA ARG A 18 -7.17 -42.70 -5.25
C ARG A 18 -8.51 -42.01 -5.04
N VAL A 19 -9.47 -42.66 -4.37
CA VAL A 19 -10.77 -42.07 -4.04
C VAL A 19 -10.60 -40.91 -3.06
N LEU A 20 -9.79 -41.09 -2.01
CA LEU A 20 -9.46 -40.02 -1.06
C LEU A 20 -8.78 -38.82 -1.74
N ALA A 21 -7.83 -39.08 -2.64
CA ALA A 21 -7.15 -38.03 -3.41
C ALA A 21 -8.14 -37.27 -4.31
N SER A 22 -9.00 -37.98 -5.05
CA SER A 22 -10.04 -37.38 -5.89
C SER A 22 -11.05 -36.57 -5.07
N PHE A 23 -11.50 -37.11 -3.93
CA PHE A 23 -12.43 -36.44 -3.02
C PHE A 23 -11.81 -35.16 -2.43
N ASN A 24 -10.53 -35.21 -2.06
CA ASN A 24 -9.78 -34.03 -1.62
C ASN A 24 -9.63 -32.99 -2.73
N THR A 25 -9.34 -33.39 -3.98
CA THR A 25 -9.27 -32.44 -5.12
C THR A 25 -10.63 -31.82 -5.45
N TRP A 26 -11.72 -32.56 -5.32
CA TRP A 26 -13.07 -32.06 -5.55
C TRP A 26 -13.49 -31.07 -4.45
N MET A 27 -13.26 -31.41 -3.18
CA MET A 27 -13.55 -30.52 -2.05
C MET A 27 -12.65 -29.26 -2.04
N THR A 28 -11.41 -29.35 -2.51
CA THR A 28 -10.54 -28.16 -2.64
C THR A 28 -10.87 -27.34 -3.89
N GLY A 29 -11.34 -27.97 -4.97
CA GLY A 29 -11.78 -27.31 -6.19
C GLY A 29 -12.99 -26.40 -5.97
N THR A 30 -13.95 -26.83 -5.14
CA THR A 30 -15.10 -25.99 -4.75
C THR A 30 -14.68 -24.85 -3.82
N ARG A 31 -13.73 -25.10 -2.91
CA ARG A 31 -13.24 -24.13 -1.92
C ARG A 31 -12.67 -22.84 -2.51
N TYR A 32 -12.15 -22.88 -3.74
CA TYR A 32 -11.52 -21.73 -4.39
C TYR A 32 -12.16 -21.30 -5.72
N ARG A 33 -13.41 -21.72 -5.97
CA ARG A 33 -14.16 -21.36 -7.18
C ARG A 33 -14.26 -19.85 -7.37
N ALA A 34 -14.49 -19.10 -6.28
CA ALA A 34 -14.60 -17.63 -6.31
C ALA A 34 -13.34 -16.97 -6.88
N TYR A 35 -12.14 -17.42 -6.47
CA TYR A 35 -10.87 -16.87 -6.95
C TYR A 35 -10.62 -17.20 -8.43
N ARG A 36 -10.95 -18.41 -8.89
CA ARG A 36 -10.82 -18.76 -10.31
C ARG A 36 -11.76 -17.92 -11.18
N GLN A 37 -13.00 -17.74 -10.73
CA GLN A 37 -13.98 -16.91 -11.43
C GLN A 37 -13.57 -15.43 -11.43
N LEU A 38 -13.02 -14.93 -10.33
CA LEU A 38 -12.45 -13.59 -10.26
C LEU A 38 -11.30 -13.42 -11.26
N ALA A 39 -10.36 -14.37 -11.31
CA ALA A 39 -9.26 -14.36 -12.27
C ALA A 39 -9.78 -14.31 -13.71
N HIS A 40 -10.75 -15.16 -14.06
CA HIS A 40 -11.37 -15.13 -15.38
C HIS A 40 -12.04 -13.78 -15.69
N ARG A 41 -12.83 -13.24 -14.75
CA ARG A 41 -13.57 -11.98 -14.94
C ARG A 41 -12.65 -10.77 -15.14
N LEU A 42 -11.51 -10.74 -14.45
CA LEU A 42 -10.57 -9.61 -14.48
C LEU A 42 -9.37 -9.85 -15.41
N GLY A 43 -9.39 -10.91 -16.22
CA GLY A 43 -8.26 -11.26 -17.09
C GLY A 43 -6.96 -11.53 -16.32
N GLY A 44 -7.08 -12.02 -15.09
CA GLY A 44 -5.97 -12.27 -14.17
C GLY A 44 -5.45 -13.70 -14.17
N ARG A 45 -4.35 -13.91 -13.45
CA ARG A 45 -3.74 -15.21 -13.17
C ARG A 45 -4.12 -15.69 -11.78
N TYR A 46 -4.71 -16.88 -11.70
CA TYR A 46 -4.92 -17.61 -10.45
C TYR A 46 -3.67 -18.44 -10.10
N GLU A 47 -3.22 -18.36 -8.86
CA GLU A 47 -2.08 -19.09 -8.31
C GLU A 47 -2.50 -19.82 -7.03
N SER A 48 -2.19 -21.13 -6.95
CA SER A 48 -2.31 -21.95 -5.74
C SER A 48 -1.07 -22.86 -5.65
N ARG A 49 -0.19 -22.61 -4.68
CA ARG A 49 1.08 -23.35 -4.51
C ARG A 49 0.94 -24.52 -3.52
N GLY A 50 -0.05 -25.37 -3.76
CA GLY A 50 -0.33 -26.55 -2.93
C GLY A 50 -1.41 -26.34 -1.86
N MET A 51 -1.52 -27.28 -0.92
CA MET A 51 -2.58 -27.29 0.10
C MET A 51 -2.35 -26.28 1.24
N SER A 52 -1.11 -25.88 1.48
CA SER A 52 -0.73 -24.94 2.54
C SER A 52 -0.78 -23.47 2.09
N ASP A 53 -0.54 -23.22 0.80
CA ASP A 53 -0.43 -21.85 0.31
C ASP A 53 -1.82 -21.28 -0.02
N PRO A 54 -2.16 -20.09 0.51
CA PRO A 54 -3.46 -19.50 0.28
C PRO A 54 -3.67 -19.18 -1.21
N PRO A 55 -4.90 -19.36 -1.74
CA PRO A 55 -5.22 -19.01 -3.11
C PRO A 55 -4.95 -17.53 -3.34
N THR A 56 -4.38 -17.21 -4.49
CA THR A 56 -4.14 -15.83 -4.91
C THR A 56 -4.57 -15.61 -6.34
N VAL A 57 -5.09 -14.43 -6.63
CA VAL A 57 -5.37 -13.92 -7.97
C VAL A 57 -4.54 -12.67 -8.17
N SER A 58 -3.91 -12.55 -9.33
CA SER A 58 -3.16 -11.36 -9.73
C SER A 58 -3.64 -10.84 -11.08
N PHE A 59 -3.78 -9.53 -11.23
CA PHE A 59 -4.19 -8.89 -12.47
C PHE A 59 -3.63 -7.46 -12.55
N GLN A 60 -3.71 -6.85 -13.73
CA GLN A 60 -3.36 -5.45 -13.95
C GLN A 60 -4.62 -4.59 -13.93
N TYR A 61 -4.57 -3.44 -13.26
CA TYR A 61 -5.67 -2.49 -13.20
C TYR A 61 -5.15 -1.06 -13.32
N HIS A 62 -5.47 -0.37 -14.42
CA HIS A 62 -4.94 0.96 -14.73
C HIS A 62 -3.41 1.06 -14.55
N GLY A 63 -2.68 0.03 -15.04
CA GLY A 63 -1.23 -0.10 -14.88
C GLY A 63 -0.73 -0.51 -13.49
N THR A 64 -1.59 -0.58 -12.48
CA THR A 64 -1.26 -1.03 -11.13
C THR A 64 -1.37 -2.55 -11.04
N ALA A 65 -0.37 -3.21 -10.45
CA ALA A 65 -0.44 -4.65 -10.20
C ALA A 65 -1.30 -4.91 -8.96
N VAL A 66 -2.40 -5.63 -9.13
CA VAL A 66 -3.34 -5.97 -8.05
C VAL A 66 -3.22 -7.46 -7.70
N ARG A 67 -3.16 -7.77 -6.41
CA ARG A 67 -3.09 -9.12 -5.85
C ARG A 67 -4.20 -9.31 -4.82
N VAL A 68 -5.07 -10.29 -5.04
CA VAL A 68 -6.21 -10.64 -4.18
C VAL A 68 -6.00 -12.04 -3.63
N GLY A 69 -6.07 -12.23 -2.32
CA GLY A 69 -5.87 -13.55 -1.74
C GLY A 69 -6.17 -13.58 -0.25
N LEU A 70 -5.90 -14.69 0.40
CA LEU A 70 -5.94 -14.74 1.87
C LEU A 70 -4.65 -14.16 2.46
N ALA A 71 -4.79 -13.48 3.59
CA ALA A 71 -3.66 -13.07 4.41
C ALA A 71 -2.98 -14.33 5.00
N PRO A 72 -1.65 -14.35 5.10
CA PRO A 72 -0.95 -15.45 5.75
C PRO A 72 -1.38 -15.55 7.22
N THR A 73 -1.60 -16.77 7.69
CA THR A 73 -1.85 -17.05 9.11
C THR A 73 -0.52 -16.96 9.86
N ILE A 74 -0.45 -16.14 10.89
CA ILE A 74 0.72 -16.07 11.77
C ILE A 74 0.62 -17.24 12.76
N PRO A 75 1.63 -18.13 12.85
CA PRO A 75 1.63 -19.21 13.83
C PRO A 75 1.39 -18.69 15.26
N GLY A 76 0.53 -19.37 16.02
CA GLY A 76 0.21 -18.99 17.40
C GLY A 76 -0.91 -17.96 17.56
N GLN A 77 -1.42 -17.37 16.48
CA GLN A 77 -2.63 -16.54 16.55
C GLN A 77 -3.86 -17.30 16.01
N PRO A 78 -4.91 -17.52 16.83
CA PRO A 78 -6.19 -18.04 16.36
C PRO A 78 -6.89 -16.95 15.55
N THR A 79 -6.43 -16.72 14.32
CA THR A 79 -7.01 -15.73 13.42
C THR A 79 -7.82 -16.43 12.35
N SER A 80 -9.10 -16.06 12.28
CA SER A 80 -9.94 -16.38 11.14
C SER A 80 -9.24 -15.97 9.84
N PRO A 81 -9.27 -16.78 8.78
CA PRO A 81 -8.68 -16.43 7.50
C PRO A 81 -9.25 -15.10 7.00
N ARG A 82 -8.35 -14.20 6.56
CA ARG A 82 -8.68 -12.82 6.18
C ARG A 82 -8.48 -12.63 4.69
N THR A 83 -9.42 -12.03 3.98
CA THR A 83 -9.23 -11.66 2.57
C THR A 83 -8.49 -10.34 2.49
N ARG A 84 -7.53 -10.23 1.57
CA ARG A 84 -6.80 -9.00 1.27
C ARG A 84 -6.83 -8.68 -0.23
N VAL A 85 -6.95 -7.40 -0.55
CA VAL A 85 -6.75 -6.81 -1.87
C VAL A 85 -5.57 -5.86 -1.76
N VAL A 86 -4.52 -6.09 -2.54
CA VAL A 86 -3.29 -5.30 -2.52
C VAL A 86 -3.07 -4.72 -3.91
N ALA A 87 -3.03 -3.40 -4.02
CA ALA A 87 -2.72 -2.71 -5.27
C ALA A 87 -1.36 -2.00 -5.11
N ARG A 88 -0.35 -2.41 -5.87
CA ARG A 88 1.02 -1.88 -5.79
C ARG A 88 1.24 -0.75 -6.79
N PHE A 89 1.61 0.42 -6.30
CA PHE A 89 1.87 1.59 -7.13
C PHE A 89 3.17 1.41 -7.91
N ARG A 90 3.20 1.85 -9.17
CA ARG A 90 4.43 1.85 -9.99
C ARG A 90 5.41 2.93 -9.54
N SER A 91 4.89 4.14 -9.41
CA SER A 91 5.55 5.28 -8.78
C SER A 91 5.00 5.41 -7.37
N GLY A 92 5.88 5.47 -6.37
CA GLY A 92 5.42 5.63 -5.01
C GLY A 92 4.63 6.93 -4.82
N ILE A 93 3.68 6.94 -3.89
CA ILE A 93 2.88 8.14 -3.58
C ILE A 93 3.31 8.74 -2.23
N PRO A 94 3.41 10.06 -2.08
CA PRO A 94 3.82 10.71 -0.83
C PRO A 94 2.69 10.75 0.22
N PHE A 95 1.86 9.71 0.28
CA PHE A 95 0.66 9.67 1.10
C PHE A 95 0.62 8.41 1.96
N ARG A 96 0.32 8.60 3.24
CA ARG A 96 0.11 7.53 4.23
C ARG A 96 -1.24 7.76 4.87
N LEU A 97 -2.07 6.74 4.86
CA LEU A 97 -3.37 6.77 5.50
C LEU A 97 -3.71 5.39 6.06
N GLU A 98 -4.23 5.35 7.26
CA GLU A 98 -4.92 4.19 7.82
C GLU A 98 -6.34 4.58 8.16
N LEU A 99 -7.26 3.71 7.77
CA LEU A 99 -8.68 3.82 8.06
C LEU A 99 -9.15 2.49 8.59
N ALA A 100 -9.76 2.52 9.77
CA ALA A 100 -10.35 1.36 10.40
C ALA A 100 -11.64 1.76 11.13
N PRO A 101 -12.60 0.83 11.32
CA PRO A 101 -13.74 1.09 12.18
C PRO A 101 -13.29 1.39 13.60
N VAL A 102 -14.00 2.27 14.32
CA VAL A 102 -13.66 2.63 15.71
C VAL A 102 -13.69 1.42 16.66
N SER A 103 -14.48 0.39 16.33
CA SER A 103 -14.56 -0.87 17.08
C SER A 103 -13.37 -1.80 16.86
N ARG A 104 -12.49 -1.54 15.88
CA ARG A 104 -11.26 -2.30 15.69
C ARG A 104 -10.27 -1.93 16.81
N PRO A 105 -9.65 -2.91 17.50
CA PRO A 105 -8.57 -2.61 18.45
C PRO A 105 -7.49 -1.77 17.79
N ALA A 106 -7.24 -0.58 18.33
CA ALA A 106 -6.20 0.30 17.81
C ALA A 106 -4.83 -0.39 17.96
N PRO A 107 -3.90 -0.22 17.00
CA PRO A 107 -2.53 -0.65 17.20
C PRO A 107 -1.95 0.09 18.41
N THR A 108 -1.05 -0.58 19.15
CA THR A 108 -0.41 0.00 20.35
C THR A 108 0.31 1.32 20.05
N GLN A 109 0.77 1.49 18.82
CA GLN A 109 1.38 2.73 18.35
C GLN A 109 0.77 3.11 17.00
N PRO A 110 0.36 4.38 16.81
CA PRO A 110 -0.07 4.85 15.50
C PRO A 110 1.11 4.78 14.52
N PRO A 111 0.85 4.63 13.20
CA PRO A 111 1.90 4.68 12.20
C PRO A 111 2.69 5.99 12.31
N LYS A 112 4.02 5.89 12.30
CA LYS A 112 4.91 7.05 12.43
C LYS A 112 4.56 8.13 11.38
N GLY A 113 4.49 9.38 11.84
CA GLY A 113 4.20 10.52 10.98
C GLY A 113 2.74 10.64 10.53
N THR A 114 1.81 9.92 11.17
CA THR A 114 0.37 10.10 10.95
C THR A 114 -0.29 10.77 12.14
N ARG A 115 -1.38 11.50 11.89
CA ARG A 115 -2.24 12.12 12.89
C ARG A 115 -3.70 11.79 12.60
N THR A 116 -4.53 11.81 13.63
CA THR A 116 -5.98 11.63 13.45
C THR A 116 -6.56 12.75 12.58
N VAL A 117 -7.38 12.38 11.59
CA VAL A 117 -8.03 13.31 10.67
C VAL A 117 -9.55 13.17 10.80
N LYS A 118 -10.24 14.30 10.87
CA LYS A 118 -11.69 14.39 10.73
C LYS A 118 -12.04 14.70 9.28
N THR A 119 -12.95 13.91 8.71
CA THR A 119 -13.40 14.05 7.32
C THR A 119 -14.37 15.21 7.16
N GLY A 120 -15.03 15.63 8.25
CA GLY A 120 -16.11 16.63 8.23
C GLY A 120 -17.50 16.02 8.07
N ASP A 121 -17.58 14.72 7.80
CA ASP A 121 -18.81 13.94 7.79
C ASP A 121 -19.01 13.29 9.18
N GLN A 122 -19.99 13.76 9.94
CA GLN A 122 -20.16 13.35 11.33
C GLN A 122 -20.51 11.87 11.48
N GLU A 123 -21.29 11.31 10.56
CA GLU A 123 -21.66 9.89 10.60
C GLU A 123 -20.42 9.03 10.36
N PHE A 124 -19.64 9.38 9.33
CA PHE A 124 -18.41 8.70 9.01
C PHE A 124 -17.36 8.81 10.12
N ASP A 125 -17.16 10.02 10.67
CA ASP A 125 -16.19 10.31 11.72
C ASP A 125 -16.54 9.66 13.08
N ARG A 126 -17.78 9.18 13.25
CA ARG A 126 -18.22 8.36 14.40
C ARG A 126 -17.99 6.87 14.14
N ALA A 127 -18.13 6.41 12.91
CA ALA A 127 -17.99 5.01 12.55
C ALA A 127 -16.53 4.58 12.32
N PHE A 128 -15.68 5.50 11.84
CA PHE A 128 -14.30 5.22 11.43
C PHE A 128 -13.28 6.14 12.09
N LEU A 129 -12.12 5.55 12.42
CA LEU A 129 -10.91 6.27 12.79
C LEU A 129 -10.03 6.40 11.53
N VAL A 130 -9.70 7.64 11.17
CA VAL A 130 -8.79 7.95 10.07
C VAL A 130 -7.51 8.57 10.63
N GLN A 131 -6.37 8.01 10.24
CA GLN A 131 -5.05 8.53 10.55
C GLN A 131 -4.31 8.78 9.23
N ALA A 132 -3.72 9.97 9.04
CA ALA A 132 -2.96 10.27 7.82
C ALA A 132 -1.81 11.24 8.08
N ASN A 133 -0.81 11.23 7.20
CA ASN A 133 0.30 12.20 7.24
C ASN A 133 -0.11 13.58 6.70
N ASP A 134 -1.06 13.62 5.75
CA ASP A 134 -1.63 14.84 5.19
C ASP A 134 -3.15 14.84 5.40
N ALA A 135 -3.64 15.79 6.20
CA ALA A 135 -5.05 15.87 6.57
C ALA A 135 -5.92 16.42 5.43
N GLU A 136 -5.39 17.32 4.60
CA GLU A 136 -6.13 17.89 3.48
C GLU A 136 -6.29 16.86 2.38
N MET A 137 -5.21 16.17 2.05
CA MET A 137 -5.23 15.08 1.08
C MET A 137 -6.14 13.94 1.53
N ALA A 138 -6.16 13.61 2.83
CA ALA A 138 -7.09 12.62 3.37
C ALA A 138 -8.56 13.04 3.22
N ARG A 139 -8.90 14.31 3.43
CA ARG A 139 -10.28 14.81 3.24
C ARG A 139 -10.71 14.80 1.77
N ASP A 140 -9.83 15.22 0.86
CA ASP A 140 -10.12 15.20 -0.59
C ASP A 140 -10.28 13.76 -1.11
N PHE A 141 -9.41 12.85 -0.65
CA PHE A 141 -9.50 11.43 -0.96
C PHE A 141 -10.77 10.80 -0.41
N LEU A 142 -11.13 11.06 0.85
CA LEU A 142 -12.33 10.53 1.50
C LEU A 142 -13.58 11.32 1.13
N ASN A 143 -13.78 11.60 -0.16
CA ASN A 143 -15.00 12.16 -0.71
C ASN A 143 -16.19 11.18 -0.58
N PRO A 144 -17.45 11.61 -0.82
CA PRO A 144 -18.63 10.77 -0.60
C PRO A 144 -18.62 9.41 -1.31
N LEU A 145 -18.05 9.33 -2.52
CA LEU A 145 -17.96 8.06 -3.26
C LEU A 145 -17.05 7.06 -2.55
N ILE A 146 -15.89 7.53 -2.06
CA ILE A 146 -14.93 6.67 -1.34
C ILE A 146 -15.48 6.29 0.04
N ARG A 147 -16.17 7.19 0.73
CA ARG A 147 -16.87 6.86 1.98
C ARG A 147 -17.95 5.79 1.77
N HIS A 148 -18.70 5.87 0.67
CA HIS A 148 -19.67 4.84 0.31
C HIS A 148 -18.99 3.48 0.04
N ALA A 149 -17.89 3.45 -0.72
CA ALA A 149 -17.14 2.22 -0.97
C ALA A 149 -16.60 1.59 0.32
N VAL A 150 -16.09 2.41 1.24
CA VAL A 150 -15.69 1.97 2.60
C VAL A 150 -16.90 1.42 3.36
N GLY A 151 -18.05 2.09 3.34
CA GLY A 151 -19.29 1.59 3.94
C GLY A 151 -19.70 0.23 3.37
N ASN A 152 -19.58 0.03 2.06
CA ASN A 152 -19.89 -1.24 1.39
C ASN A 152 -18.97 -2.36 1.84
N LEU A 153 -17.66 -2.10 1.95
CA LEU A 153 -16.71 -3.05 2.52
C LEU A 153 -17.08 -3.43 3.95
N GLN A 154 -17.56 -2.48 4.77
CA GLN A 154 -17.88 -2.73 6.18
C GLN A 154 -19.06 -3.69 6.31
N ARG A 155 -20.01 -3.65 5.36
CA ARG A 155 -21.15 -4.57 5.31
C ARG A 155 -20.75 -6.02 4.99
N LEU A 156 -19.54 -6.27 4.49
CA LEU A 156 -19.05 -7.62 4.19
C LEU A 156 -18.50 -8.38 5.40
N VAL A 157 -18.30 -7.68 6.52
CA VAL A 157 -17.60 -8.18 7.71
C VAL A 157 -18.27 -7.73 9.01
N HIS A 158 -17.92 -8.37 10.12
CA HIS A 158 -18.35 -7.94 11.45
C HIS A 158 -17.78 -6.56 11.79
N ALA A 159 -18.37 -5.89 12.78
CA ALA A 159 -17.89 -4.60 13.27
C ALA A 159 -16.40 -4.68 13.65
N GLY A 160 -15.56 -3.78 13.11
CA GLY A 160 -14.13 -3.75 13.39
C GLY A 160 -13.26 -4.63 12.47
N GLY A 161 -13.87 -5.56 11.73
CA GLY A 161 -13.16 -6.54 10.91
C GLY A 161 -12.66 -6.01 9.56
N MET A 162 -12.43 -4.70 9.39
CA MET A 162 -11.89 -4.13 8.16
C MET A 162 -10.72 -3.19 8.44
N LEU A 163 -9.80 -3.09 7.49
CA LEU A 163 -8.71 -2.12 7.47
C LEU A 163 -8.44 -1.67 6.03
N VAL A 164 -8.34 -0.36 5.82
CA VAL A 164 -7.79 0.24 4.60
C VAL A 164 -6.49 0.94 4.98
N SER A 165 -5.37 0.49 4.41
CA SER A 165 -4.04 1.03 4.68
C SER A 165 -3.38 1.43 3.37
N ILE A 166 -2.94 2.68 3.30
CA ILE A 166 -2.24 3.29 2.18
C ILE A 166 -0.85 3.67 2.68
N ASN A 167 0.17 3.21 1.96
CA ASN A 167 1.54 3.65 2.15
C ASN A 167 2.16 3.99 0.79
N PRO A 168 3.39 4.52 0.73
CA PRO A 168 3.97 4.93 -0.53
C PRO A 168 4.07 3.85 -1.59
N GLU A 169 4.10 2.57 -1.23
CA GLU A 169 4.28 1.47 -2.18
C GLU A 169 2.96 0.82 -2.61
N ARG A 170 1.92 0.88 -1.77
CA ARG A 170 0.69 0.12 -2.00
C ARG A 170 -0.53 0.65 -1.24
N LEU A 171 -1.69 0.36 -1.82
CA LEU A 171 -2.97 0.27 -1.14
C LEU A 171 -3.20 -1.18 -0.69
N LEU A 172 -3.62 -1.36 0.56
CA LEU A 172 -4.07 -2.61 1.15
C LEU A 172 -5.49 -2.43 1.71
N VAL A 173 -6.41 -3.25 1.22
CA VAL A 173 -7.72 -3.45 1.85
C VAL A 173 -7.74 -4.84 2.45
N GLN A 174 -7.98 -4.94 3.75
CA GLN A 174 -8.08 -6.20 4.49
C GLN A 174 -9.46 -6.34 5.12
N ILE A 175 -10.03 -7.54 4.97
CA ILE A 175 -11.33 -7.93 5.50
C ILE A 175 -11.12 -9.19 6.33
N ASP A 176 -11.47 -9.14 7.60
CA ASP A 176 -11.25 -10.20 8.59
C ASP A 176 -12.32 -11.32 8.46
N ARG A 177 -12.53 -11.77 7.22
CA ARG A 177 -13.40 -12.87 6.80
C ARG A 177 -12.83 -13.52 5.54
N ASN A 178 -13.02 -14.84 5.40
CA ASN A 178 -12.69 -15.55 4.16
C ASN A 178 -13.80 -15.36 3.12
N LEU A 179 -13.64 -14.36 2.26
CA LEU A 179 -14.58 -14.10 1.17
C LEU A 179 -14.43 -15.08 -0.01
N GLY A 180 -13.41 -15.95 0.00
CA GLY A 180 -13.20 -16.96 -1.04
C GLY A 180 -14.31 -18.01 -1.16
N GLN A 181 -15.22 -18.06 -0.18
CA GLN A 181 -16.38 -18.94 -0.18
C GLN A 181 -17.57 -18.40 -0.99
N SER A 182 -17.58 -17.11 -1.33
CA SER A 182 -18.66 -16.47 -2.10
C SER A 182 -18.06 -15.65 -3.24
N THR A 183 -18.37 -16.03 -4.48
CA THR A 183 -17.97 -15.26 -5.68
C THR A 183 -18.47 -13.83 -5.60
N GLU A 184 -19.72 -13.64 -5.17
CA GLU A 184 -20.35 -12.32 -5.11
C GLU A 184 -19.65 -11.43 -4.08
N ALA A 185 -19.46 -11.92 -2.85
CA ALA A 185 -18.82 -11.14 -1.79
C ALA A 185 -17.35 -10.84 -2.11
N LEU A 186 -16.61 -11.80 -2.69
CA LEU A 186 -15.24 -11.56 -3.14
C LEU A 186 -15.19 -10.53 -4.27
N GLY A 187 -16.09 -10.65 -5.26
CA GLY A 187 -16.20 -9.71 -6.36
C GLY A 187 -16.54 -8.30 -5.89
N GLN A 188 -17.50 -8.17 -4.97
CA GLN A 188 -17.85 -6.90 -4.34
C GLN A 188 -16.65 -6.30 -3.60
N ALA A 189 -15.98 -7.06 -2.73
CA ALA A 189 -14.80 -6.57 -2.02
C ALA A 189 -13.70 -6.05 -2.97
N VAL A 190 -13.46 -6.76 -4.08
CA VAL A 190 -12.50 -6.32 -5.09
C VAL A 190 -12.97 -5.04 -5.77
N ASN A 191 -14.22 -4.96 -6.23
CA ASN A 191 -14.76 -3.77 -6.88
C ASN A 191 -14.68 -2.53 -5.98
N GLU A 192 -15.08 -2.64 -4.71
CA GLU A 192 -14.99 -1.51 -3.77
C GLU A 192 -13.52 -1.13 -3.50
N SER A 193 -12.61 -2.11 -3.44
CA SER A 193 -11.17 -1.83 -3.29
C SER A 193 -10.59 -1.12 -4.51
N LEU A 194 -11.07 -1.45 -5.72
CA LEU A 194 -10.66 -0.78 -6.96
C LEU A 194 -11.25 0.63 -7.05
N ALA A 195 -12.49 0.85 -6.58
CA ALA A 195 -13.05 2.20 -6.47
C ALA A 195 -12.25 3.09 -5.51
N ILE A 196 -11.80 2.53 -4.38
CA ILE A 196 -10.88 3.20 -3.45
C ILE A 196 -9.54 3.52 -4.12
N HIS A 197 -8.99 2.59 -4.90
CA HIS A 197 -7.76 2.80 -5.67
C HIS A 197 -7.90 3.94 -6.69
N ASP A 198 -8.97 3.96 -7.48
CA ASP A 198 -9.22 5.00 -8.48
C ASP A 198 -9.38 6.38 -7.81
N GLY A 199 -10.14 6.45 -6.72
CA GLY A 199 -10.30 7.69 -5.94
C GLY A 199 -8.97 8.21 -5.40
N LEU A 200 -8.10 7.31 -4.93
CA LEU A 200 -6.77 7.65 -4.46
C LEU A 200 -5.90 8.20 -5.60
N GLN A 201 -5.84 7.51 -6.73
CA GLN A 201 -5.04 7.96 -7.89
C GLN A 201 -5.51 9.33 -8.40
N LEU A 202 -6.83 9.55 -8.44
CA LEU A 202 -7.42 10.82 -8.85
C LEU A 202 -7.08 11.94 -7.86
N GLY A 203 -7.21 11.70 -6.55
CA GLY A 203 -6.90 12.66 -5.50
C GLY A 203 -5.41 13.03 -5.47
N VAL A 204 -4.52 12.03 -5.54
CA VAL A 204 -3.06 12.23 -5.66
C VAL A 204 -2.75 13.06 -6.90
N SER A 205 -3.26 12.68 -8.07
CA SER A 205 -2.99 13.39 -9.32
C SER A 205 -3.48 14.83 -9.28
N ARG A 206 -4.65 15.09 -8.68
CA ARG A 206 -5.18 16.44 -8.48
C ARG A 206 -4.26 17.26 -7.58
N ARG A 207 -3.85 16.72 -6.43
CA ARG A 207 -2.99 17.42 -5.47
C ARG A 207 -1.60 17.69 -6.03
N MET A 208 -1.01 16.74 -6.74
CA MET A 208 0.28 16.93 -7.41
C MET A 208 0.22 18.00 -8.51
N ARG A 209 -0.91 18.11 -9.24
CA ARG A 209 -1.11 19.18 -10.22
C ARG A 209 -1.32 20.56 -9.62
N GLN A 210 -1.81 20.66 -8.38
CA GLN A 210 -1.93 21.93 -7.68
C GLN A 210 -0.56 22.52 -7.30
N GLY A 211 0.53 21.76 -7.50
CA GLY A 211 1.85 22.11 -7.05
C GLY A 211 1.95 22.01 -5.53
N ILE A 212 3.17 21.85 -5.02
CA ILE A 212 3.45 22.33 -3.68
C ILE A 212 3.34 23.84 -3.84
N ALA A 213 2.37 24.48 -3.19
CA ALA A 213 2.52 25.90 -2.90
C ALA A 213 3.78 25.97 -2.05
N ILE A 214 4.93 26.16 -2.70
CA ILE A 214 6.12 26.65 -2.01
C ILE A 214 5.57 27.93 -1.42
N VAL A 215 5.50 27.97 -0.10
CA VAL A 215 5.17 29.18 0.62
C VAL A 215 6.36 30.09 0.34
N ASP A 216 6.34 30.74 -0.82
CA ASP A 216 6.96 32.03 -1.04
C ASP A 216 6.13 32.94 -0.15
N ASP A 217 6.43 32.94 1.15
CA ASP A 217 5.87 33.92 2.08
C ASP A 217 6.39 35.27 1.58
N PRO A 218 5.57 36.10 0.89
CA PRO A 218 6.06 37.36 0.37
C PRO A 218 6.35 38.35 1.50
N GLY A 219 5.96 37.98 2.74
CA GLY A 219 6.21 38.72 3.98
C GLY A 219 7.45 38.27 4.74
N ILE A 220 8.05 37.12 4.41
CA ILE A 220 9.43 36.86 4.81
C ILE A 220 10.28 37.53 3.73
N ALA A 221 10.61 38.80 3.96
CA ALA A 221 11.65 39.46 3.20
C ALA A 221 12.83 38.49 3.09
N ALA A 222 13.47 38.40 1.92
CA ALA A 222 14.63 37.53 1.66
C ALA A 222 15.78 37.68 2.69
N GLU A 223 15.67 38.67 3.57
CA GLU A 223 16.50 38.97 4.73
C GLU A 223 16.44 37.93 5.86
N ASP A 224 15.40 37.09 5.99
CA ASP A 224 15.25 36.17 7.14
C ASP A 224 15.51 34.68 6.84
N LEU A 225 15.91 34.34 5.60
CA LEU A 225 16.27 32.95 5.24
C LEU A 225 17.59 32.49 5.87
N GLY A 226 18.30 33.39 6.54
CA GLY A 226 19.66 33.16 7.01
C GLY A 226 20.63 32.88 5.86
N PRO A 227 21.94 32.96 6.10
CA PRO A 227 22.90 32.61 5.09
C PRO A 227 22.84 31.09 4.83
N PRO A 228 23.02 30.64 3.58
CA PRO A 228 22.89 29.22 3.22
C PRO A 228 23.88 28.36 4.03
N VAL A 229 23.44 27.20 4.52
CA VAL A 229 24.27 26.29 5.33
C VAL A 229 24.62 25.04 4.54
N CYS A 230 25.91 24.72 4.47
CA CYS A 230 26.42 23.52 3.80
C CYS A 230 25.98 22.26 4.53
N LYS A 231 25.29 21.35 3.83
CA LYS A 231 24.82 20.08 4.42
C LYS A 231 25.91 19.02 4.59
N VAL A 232 27.17 19.35 4.31
CA VAL A 232 28.33 18.48 4.53
C VAL A 232 29.01 18.82 5.86
N CYS A 233 29.47 20.06 6.04
CA CYS A 233 30.15 20.49 7.27
C CYS A 233 29.21 21.11 8.32
N GLY A 234 28.01 21.56 7.93
CA GLY A 234 27.08 22.24 8.82
C GLY A 234 27.36 23.73 9.04
N GLU A 235 28.38 24.27 8.38
CA GLU A 235 28.76 25.68 8.47
C GLU A 235 28.02 26.54 7.43
N VAL A 236 27.94 27.83 7.73
CA VAL A 236 27.43 28.84 6.80
C VAL A 236 28.33 28.90 5.57
N ILE A 237 27.73 29.09 4.40
CA ILE A 237 28.41 29.31 3.13
C ILE A 237 28.58 30.83 2.96
N ASP A 238 29.59 31.37 3.62
CA ASP A 238 29.98 32.78 3.56
C ASP A 238 31.40 32.95 2.99
N GLY A 239 31.47 33.11 1.67
CA GLY A 239 32.74 33.31 0.95
C GLY A 239 33.39 32.03 0.45
N GLY A 240 34.48 32.20 -0.31
CA GLY A 240 35.19 31.11 -0.97
C GLY A 240 34.48 30.54 -2.21
N PRO A 241 35.02 29.47 -2.82
CA PRO A 241 34.38 28.77 -3.94
C PRO A 241 33.08 28.09 -3.50
N ILE A 242 31.99 28.34 -4.22
CA ILE A 242 30.68 27.74 -3.97
C ILE A 242 30.32 26.86 -5.17
N VAL A 243 29.78 25.68 -4.91
CA VAL A 243 29.25 24.77 -5.93
C VAL A 243 27.76 24.55 -5.68
N ILE A 244 26.94 24.76 -6.70
CA ILE A 244 25.51 24.45 -6.66
C ILE A 244 25.22 23.17 -7.42
N CYS A 245 24.57 22.22 -6.76
CA CYS A 245 24.17 20.96 -7.39
C CYS A 245 23.22 21.22 -8.57
N SER A 246 23.57 20.75 -9.78
CA SER A 246 22.75 20.97 -10.98
C SER A 246 21.37 20.28 -10.93
N SER A 247 21.16 19.33 -10.02
CA SER A 247 19.88 18.61 -9.89
C SER A 247 18.93 19.25 -8.88
N CYS A 248 19.39 19.49 -7.65
CA CYS A 248 18.52 19.97 -6.57
C CYS A 248 18.77 21.43 -6.17
N ARG A 249 19.72 22.11 -6.82
CA ARG A 249 20.14 23.49 -6.57
C ARG A 249 20.57 23.78 -5.13
N THR A 250 20.97 22.76 -4.38
CA THR A 250 21.52 22.94 -3.03
C THR A 250 22.95 23.46 -3.12
N PRO A 251 23.30 24.52 -2.38
CA PRO A 251 24.66 25.05 -2.33
C PRO A 251 25.56 24.23 -1.40
N HIS A 252 26.83 24.15 -1.78
CA HIS A 252 27.91 23.49 -1.05
C HIS A 252 29.18 24.36 -1.12
N HIS A 253 30.06 24.28 -0.11
CA HIS A 253 31.43 24.77 -0.25
C HIS A 253 32.17 23.95 -1.33
N GLY A 254 33.06 24.58 -2.09
CA GLY A 254 33.89 23.93 -3.10
C GLY A 254 34.66 22.75 -2.53
N ASP A 255 35.34 22.96 -1.39
CA ASP A 255 36.13 21.92 -0.72
C ASP A 255 35.26 20.75 -0.25
N CYS A 256 34.06 21.04 0.28
CA CYS A 256 33.10 20.01 0.66
C CYS A 256 32.60 19.21 -0.55
N TRP A 257 32.41 19.87 -1.69
CA TRP A 257 32.00 19.23 -2.94
C TRP A 257 33.11 18.33 -3.49
N GLU A 258 34.36 18.79 -3.49
CA GLU A 258 35.52 18.00 -3.90
C GLU A 258 35.75 16.80 -2.97
N TYR A 259 35.62 17.00 -1.66
CA TYR A 259 35.78 15.95 -0.66
C TYR A 259 34.72 14.84 -0.80
N VAL A 260 33.44 15.20 -0.95
CA VAL A 260 32.35 14.21 -1.06
C VAL A 260 32.22 13.65 -2.48
N GLY A 261 32.52 14.45 -3.50
CA GLY A 261 32.40 14.10 -4.92
C GLY A 261 30.97 13.98 -5.45
N ALA A 262 29.96 14.35 -4.65
CA ALA A 262 28.54 14.33 -5.00
C ALA A 262 27.70 15.20 -4.04
N CYS A 263 26.46 15.51 -4.43
CA CYS A 263 25.50 16.20 -3.57
C CYS A 263 25.10 15.35 -2.35
N SER A 264 25.23 15.91 -1.15
CA SER A 264 24.91 15.24 0.13
C SER A 264 23.43 15.20 0.48
N ILE A 265 22.55 15.81 -0.33
CA ILE A 265 21.11 15.75 -0.10
C ILE A 265 20.60 14.34 -0.31
N TYR A 266 19.88 13.82 0.70
CA TYR A 266 19.25 12.51 0.67
C TYR A 266 18.40 12.36 -0.60
N GLY A 267 18.69 11.32 -1.38
CA GLY A 267 17.98 11.00 -2.62
C GLY A 267 18.44 11.75 -3.88
N CYS A 268 19.36 12.71 -3.78
CA CYS A 268 19.89 13.43 -4.94
C CYS A 268 21.08 12.68 -5.57
N GLY A 269 22.23 12.63 -4.89
CA GLY A 269 23.42 11.91 -5.37
C GLY A 269 24.04 12.42 -6.68
N CYS A 270 23.63 13.60 -7.17
CA CYS A 270 24.18 14.20 -8.38
C CYS A 270 25.68 14.51 -8.22
N LYS A 271 26.48 14.20 -9.25
CA LYS A 271 27.94 14.49 -9.30
C LYS A 271 28.28 15.73 -10.13
N LEU A 272 27.28 16.36 -10.72
CA LEU A 272 27.42 17.59 -11.50
C LEU A 272 27.04 18.77 -10.62
N GLY A 273 27.98 19.70 -10.48
CA GLY A 273 27.81 20.94 -9.75
C GLY A 273 28.32 22.10 -10.59
N GLU A 274 27.61 23.22 -10.52
CA GLU A 274 27.97 24.46 -11.19
C GLU A 274 28.73 25.35 -10.19
N PRO A 275 30.01 25.67 -10.45
CA PRO A 275 30.74 26.60 -9.61
C PRO A 275 30.18 28.01 -9.79
N ILE A 276 29.84 28.68 -8.69
CA ILE A 276 29.47 30.09 -8.71
C ILE A 276 30.75 30.90 -8.62
N VAL A 277 31.18 31.44 -9.75
CA VAL A 277 32.33 32.34 -9.85
C VAL A 277 31.89 33.75 -9.48
N GLY A 278 31.94 34.05 -8.17
CA GLY A 278 31.89 35.41 -7.64
C GLY A 278 30.50 36.02 -7.44
N SER A 279 30.12 36.19 -6.17
CA SER A 279 29.59 37.49 -5.75
C SER A 279 30.72 38.19 -5.00
N ARG A 280 31.35 39.19 -5.63
CA ARG A 280 32.09 40.19 -4.86
C ARG A 280 31.08 40.80 -3.87
N ALA A 281 31.34 40.64 -2.58
CA ALA A 281 30.68 41.44 -1.54
C ALA A 281 30.97 42.92 -1.78
#